data_AF-A0A8J3SFL1-F1
#
_entry.id   AF-A0A8J3SFL1-F1
#
_cell.length_a   1.000
_cell.length_b   1.000
_cell.length_c   1.000
_cell.angle_alpha   90.00
_cell.angle_beta   90.00
_cell.angle_gamma   90.00
#
_symmetry.space_group_name_H-M   'P 1'
#
loop_
_entity.id
_entity.type
_entity.pdbx_description
1 polymer ?
#
loop_
_entity_poly.entity_id
_entity_poly.type
_entity_poly.pdbx_seq_one_letter_code
_entity_poly.pdbx_strand_id
1 'polypeptide(L)'
;MLPPEDDVTADADQSTENVRLVYTQLCQSYREIDTVRMKLLGLLPLATGAGILFLRGERMPGDLGGIGWFGLAATAGLFAYELHGIKKCGHIIHAGVRLEERMDVYGQFRRRPHDMAGFLSEPFAAAVIYPASMAGWLHIALRGSAASAWWSAGLFVLLMVLSWLLIKGMEWDLAENTEEPYERKPHYENILAPWRLGGRLRRAPGGSPRPPAGTGG
;
A
#
# COMPACT_ATOMS: atom_id res chain seq x y z
N MET A 1 16.12 -31.09 41.40
CA MET A 1 15.09 -30.04 41.52
C MET A 1 14.76 -29.64 40.10
N LEU A 2 13.67 -30.19 39.54
CA LEU A 2 13.24 -29.87 38.18
C LEU A 2 12.50 -28.52 38.22
N PRO A 3 12.71 -27.64 37.23
CA PRO A 3 11.94 -26.40 37.13
C PRO A 3 10.44 -26.72 36.98
N PRO A 4 9.55 -25.87 37.49
CA PRO A 4 8.11 -26.06 37.37
C PRO A 4 7.68 -26.03 35.90
N GLU A 5 6.92 -27.03 35.46
CA GLU A 5 6.47 -27.21 34.07
C GLU A 5 5.48 -26.13 33.58
N ASP A 6 5.00 -25.28 34.49
CA ASP A 6 3.98 -24.27 34.20
C ASP A 6 4.50 -23.06 33.38
N ASP A 7 5.81 -22.80 33.36
CA ASP A 7 6.39 -21.60 32.72
C ASP A 7 6.48 -21.70 31.18
N VAL A 8 6.64 -22.92 30.64
CA VAL A 8 6.86 -23.14 29.20
C VAL A 8 5.56 -23.00 28.39
N THR A 9 4.42 -23.35 28.99
CA THR A 9 3.12 -23.30 28.29
C THR A 9 2.61 -21.86 28.13
N ALA A 10 2.85 -21.01 29.13
CA ALA A 10 2.44 -19.60 29.10
C ALA A 10 3.16 -18.79 27.99
N ASP A 11 4.44 -19.07 27.73
CA ASP A 11 5.21 -18.38 26.68
C ASP A 11 4.77 -18.80 25.26
N ALA A 12 4.46 -20.08 25.07
CA ALA A 12 3.95 -20.61 23.81
C ALA A 12 2.57 -20.02 23.43
N ASP A 13 1.70 -19.85 24.42
CA ASP A 13 0.37 -19.25 24.23
C ASP A 13 0.48 -17.76 23.86
N GLN A 14 1.35 -17.00 24.54
CA GLN A 14 1.60 -15.59 24.21
C GLN A 14 2.20 -15.40 22.80
N SER A 15 3.12 -16.26 22.40
CA SER A 15 3.69 -16.26 21.05
C SER A 15 2.62 -16.45 19.97
N THR A 16 1.73 -17.42 20.19
CA THR A 16 0.62 -17.72 19.26
C THR A 16 -0.37 -16.57 19.16
N GLU A 17 -0.70 -15.93 20.28
CA GLU A 17 -1.59 -14.76 20.32
C GLU A 17 -0.99 -13.56 19.57
N ASN A 18 0.30 -13.27 19.79
CA ASN A 18 1.02 -12.20 19.09
C ASN A 18 1.01 -12.39 17.57
N VAL A 19 1.24 -13.62 17.09
CA VAL A 19 1.22 -13.93 15.66
C VAL A 19 -0.18 -13.71 15.06
N ARG A 20 -1.24 -14.12 15.76
CA ARG A 20 -2.63 -13.88 15.33
C ARG A 20 -2.99 -12.39 15.29
N LEU A 21 -2.52 -11.61 16.26
CA LEU A 21 -2.71 -10.15 16.27
C LEU A 21 -2.06 -9.49 15.05
N VAL A 22 -0.80 -9.84 14.76
CA VAL A 22 -0.10 -9.33 13.57
C VAL A 22 -0.82 -9.73 12.28
N TYR A 23 -1.28 -10.98 12.18
CA TYR A 23 -2.04 -11.45 11.03
C TYR A 23 -3.34 -10.67 10.83
N THR A 24 -4.08 -10.41 11.92
CA THR A 24 -5.33 -9.64 11.88
C THR A 24 -5.08 -8.21 11.42
N GLN A 25 -4.03 -7.56 11.96
CA GLN A 25 -3.64 -6.21 11.58
C GLN A 25 -3.21 -6.13 10.10
N LEU A 26 -2.52 -7.17 9.60
CA LEU A 26 -2.13 -7.28 8.20
C LEU A 26 -3.37 -7.38 7.30
N CYS A 27 -4.33 -8.24 7.65
CA CYS A 27 -5.59 -8.38 6.92
C CYS A 27 -6.42 -7.08 6.90
N GLN A 28 -6.43 -6.34 8.02
CA GLN A 28 -7.07 -5.05 8.10
C GLN A 28 -6.38 -4.02 7.19
N SER A 29 -5.06 -3.90 7.31
CA SER A 29 -4.26 -2.98 6.48
C SER A 29 -4.44 -3.25 4.98
N TYR A 30 -4.52 -4.53 4.59
CA TYR A 30 -4.77 -4.93 3.22
C TYR A 30 -6.14 -4.45 2.72
N ARG A 31 -7.21 -4.68 3.50
CA ARG A 31 -8.58 -4.24 3.15
C ARG A 31 -8.73 -2.73 3.07
N GLU A 32 -8.04 -2.00 3.95
CA GLU A 32 -8.04 -0.54 3.93
C GLU A 32 -7.43 0.00 2.63
N ILE A 33 -6.30 -0.58 2.19
CA ILE A 33 -5.64 -0.20 0.92
C ILE A 33 -6.55 -0.48 -0.28
N ASP A 34 -7.15 -1.67 -0.33
CA ASP A 34 -8.04 -2.09 -1.41
C ASP A 34 -9.28 -1.15 -1.52
N THR A 35 -9.86 -0.80 -0.38
CA THR A 35 -11.01 0.13 -0.33
C THR A 35 -10.63 1.52 -0.83
N VAL A 36 -9.44 2.01 -0.52
CA VAL A 36 -8.96 3.31 -1.01
C VAL A 36 -8.82 3.29 -2.53
N ARG A 37 -8.22 2.22 -3.09
CA ARG A 37 -8.10 2.04 -4.56
C ARG A 37 -9.45 2.04 -5.25
N MET A 38 -10.44 1.28 -4.74
CA MET A 38 -11.78 1.26 -5.35
C MET A 38 -12.44 2.64 -5.34
N LYS A 39 -12.28 3.41 -4.25
CA LYS A 39 -12.82 4.78 -4.16
C LYS A 39 -12.14 5.72 -5.15
N LEU A 40 -10.82 5.62 -5.29
CA LEU A 40 -10.06 6.42 -6.25
C LEU A 40 -10.45 6.10 -7.70
N LEU A 41 -10.56 4.82 -8.04
CA LEU A 41 -11.02 4.37 -9.36
C LEU A 41 -12.46 4.78 -9.67
N GLY A 42 -13.35 4.79 -8.67
CA GLY A 42 -14.73 5.25 -8.84
C GLY A 42 -14.86 6.79 -8.95
N LEU A 43 -13.99 7.54 -8.27
CA LEU A 43 -14.05 9.00 -8.28
C LEU A 43 -13.58 9.60 -9.62
N LEU A 44 -12.64 8.94 -10.30
CA LEU A 44 -12.06 9.42 -11.57
C LEU A 44 -13.12 9.57 -12.67
N PRO A 45 -13.90 8.54 -13.04
CA PRO A 45 -14.95 8.66 -14.06
C PRO A 45 -16.04 9.67 -13.68
N LEU A 46 -16.35 9.79 -12.39
CA LEU A 46 -17.31 10.78 -11.91
C LEU A 46 -16.77 12.20 -12.06
N ALA A 47 -15.52 12.45 -11.67
CA ALA A 47 -14.88 13.75 -11.81
C ALA A 47 -14.72 14.14 -13.29
N THR A 48 -14.25 13.22 -14.14
CA THR A 48 -14.11 13.44 -15.57
C THR A 48 -15.47 13.62 -16.25
N GLY A 49 -16.47 12.81 -15.91
CA GLY A 49 -17.84 12.90 -16.43
C GLY A 49 -18.54 14.20 -16.01
N ALA A 50 -18.42 14.60 -14.74
CA ALA A 50 -18.90 15.88 -14.24
C ALA A 50 -18.23 17.06 -14.96
N GLY A 51 -16.91 16.96 -15.20
CA GLY A 51 -16.18 17.89 -16.04
C GLY A 51 -16.84 18.03 -17.43
N ILE A 52 -17.09 16.94 -18.14
CA ILE A 52 -17.71 16.97 -19.48
C ILE A 52 -19.12 17.59 -19.46
N LEU A 53 -19.94 17.27 -18.47
CA LEU A 53 -21.28 17.85 -18.34
C LEU A 53 -21.23 19.35 -18.05
N PHE A 54 -20.31 19.78 -17.18
CA PHE A 54 -20.07 21.19 -16.88
C PHE A 54 -19.62 21.96 -18.14
N LEU A 55 -18.78 21.34 -18.97
CA LEU A 55 -18.33 21.90 -20.25
C LEU A 55 -19.47 22.05 -21.30
N ARG A 56 -20.63 21.39 -21.12
CA ARG A 56 -21.78 21.47 -22.05
C ARG A 56 -22.82 22.55 -21.69
N GLY A 57 -22.87 23.00 -20.44
CA GLY A 57 -24.01 23.74 -19.89
C GLY A 57 -23.97 25.27 -20.02
N GLU A 58 -22.79 25.90 -20.08
CA GLU A 58 -22.67 27.37 -20.01
C GLU A 58 -21.65 27.96 -21.00
N ARG A 59 -21.74 29.28 -21.27
CA ARG A 59 -20.69 30.06 -21.95
C ARG A 59 -19.40 29.87 -21.15
N MET A 60 -18.53 29.01 -21.66
CA MET A 60 -17.35 28.55 -20.92
C MET A 60 -16.48 29.71 -20.44
N PRO A 61 -15.96 29.64 -19.20
CA PRO A 61 -14.89 30.53 -18.77
C PRO A 61 -13.68 30.38 -19.69
N GLY A 62 -13.00 31.49 -19.98
CA GLY A 62 -12.02 31.61 -21.07
C GLY A 62 -10.74 30.78 -20.96
N ASP A 63 -10.54 30.00 -19.89
CA ASP A 63 -9.30 29.22 -19.69
C ASP A 63 -9.57 27.72 -19.44
N LEU A 64 -10.01 27.03 -20.50
CA LEU A 64 -10.08 25.56 -20.52
C LEU A 64 -8.69 24.91 -20.49
N GLY A 65 -7.67 25.66 -20.92
CA GLY A 65 -6.28 25.23 -20.93
C GLY A 65 -5.80 24.89 -19.53
N GLY A 66 -6.01 25.81 -18.59
CA GLY A 66 -5.67 25.63 -17.17
C GLY A 66 -6.36 24.41 -16.54
N ILE A 67 -7.65 24.21 -16.82
CA ILE A 67 -8.41 23.05 -16.34
C ILE A 67 -7.82 21.74 -16.89
N GLY A 68 -7.48 21.72 -18.19
CA GLY A 68 -6.83 20.57 -18.83
C GLY A 68 -5.49 20.20 -18.19
N TRP A 69 -4.60 21.19 -17.99
CA TRP A 69 -3.31 20.96 -17.34
C TRP A 69 -3.44 20.50 -15.89
N PHE A 70 -4.38 21.09 -15.14
CA PHE A 70 -4.66 20.67 -13.78
C PHE A 70 -5.15 19.21 -13.72
N GLY A 71 -6.10 18.84 -14.58
CA GLY A 71 -6.60 17.46 -14.67
C GLY A 71 -5.52 16.46 -15.06
N LEU A 72 -4.62 16.84 -15.98
CA LEU A 72 -3.47 16.02 -16.37
C LEU A 72 -2.53 15.78 -15.18
N ALA A 73 -2.15 16.84 -14.46
CA ALA A 73 -1.27 16.74 -13.30
C ALA A 73 -1.89 15.92 -12.16
N ALA A 74 -3.17 16.13 -11.87
CA ALA A 74 -3.91 15.36 -10.87
C ALA A 74 -3.97 13.87 -11.23
N THR A 75 -4.25 13.54 -12.50
CA THR A 75 -4.29 12.16 -12.99
C THR A 75 -2.91 11.50 -12.93
N ALA A 76 -1.85 12.23 -13.28
CA ALA A 76 -0.48 11.73 -13.18
C ALA A 76 -0.07 11.45 -11.72
N GLY A 77 -0.41 12.34 -10.78
CA GLY A 77 -0.18 12.13 -9.35
C GLY A 77 -0.92 10.90 -8.82
N LEU A 78 -2.17 10.71 -9.24
CA LEU A 78 -2.97 9.55 -8.86
C LEU A 78 -2.42 8.25 -9.46
N PHE A 79 -1.94 8.28 -10.70
CA PHE A 79 -1.28 7.14 -11.32
C PHE A 79 0.00 6.73 -10.57
N ALA A 80 0.83 7.70 -10.16
CA ALA A 80 2.01 7.43 -9.35
C ALA A 80 1.65 6.84 -7.98
N TYR A 81 0.58 7.31 -7.36
CA TYR A 81 0.06 6.75 -6.11
C TYR A 81 -0.39 5.29 -6.27
N GLU A 82 -1.11 4.96 -7.35
CA GLU A 82 -1.51 3.57 -7.65
C GLU A 82 -0.32 2.64 -7.86
N LEU A 83 0.70 3.08 -8.62
CA LEU A 83 1.93 2.31 -8.81
C LEU A 83 2.63 1.99 -7.49
N HIS A 84 2.68 2.98 -6.58
CA HIS A 84 3.20 2.77 -5.24
C HIS A 84 2.33 1.77 -4.43
N GLY A 85 1.01 1.88 -4.57
CA GLY A 85 0.04 0.96 -3.96
C GLY A 85 0.26 -0.49 -4.38
N ILE A 86 0.47 -0.75 -5.69
CA ILE A 86 0.73 -2.09 -6.22
C ILE A 86 2.00 -2.69 -5.58
N LYS A 87 3.10 -1.93 -5.51
CA LYS A 87 4.34 -2.40 -4.86
C LYS A 87 4.12 -2.75 -3.39
N LYS A 88 3.41 -1.90 -2.65
CA LYS A 88 3.11 -2.11 -1.23
C LYS A 88 2.21 -3.33 -1.01
N CYS A 89 1.18 -3.50 -1.84
CA CYS A 89 0.30 -4.67 -1.82
C CYS A 89 1.09 -5.96 -2.02
N GLY A 90 2.01 -6.01 -3.00
CA GLY A 90 2.87 -7.16 -3.23
C GLY A 90 3.64 -7.57 -1.96
N HIS A 91 4.32 -6.62 -1.33
CA HIS A 91 5.07 -6.86 -0.08
C HIS A 91 4.18 -7.38 1.06
N ILE A 92 2.97 -6.84 1.22
CA ILE A 92 2.01 -7.27 2.24
C ILE A 92 1.53 -8.70 1.97
N ILE A 93 1.24 -9.04 0.71
CA ILE A 93 0.81 -10.39 0.33
C ILE A 93 1.91 -11.40 0.64
N HIS A 94 3.17 -11.13 0.25
CA HIS A 94 4.28 -12.01 0.57
C HIS A 94 4.48 -12.16 2.09
N ALA A 95 4.35 -11.07 2.85
CA ALA A 95 4.39 -11.15 4.32
C ALA A 95 3.25 -12.02 4.88
N GLY A 96 2.05 -11.91 4.31
CA GLY A 96 0.89 -12.71 4.68
C GLY A 96 1.06 -14.20 4.40
N VAL A 97 1.56 -14.57 3.21
CA VAL A 97 1.87 -15.96 2.85
C VAL A 97 2.85 -16.57 3.86
N ARG A 98 3.93 -15.85 4.20
CA ARG A 98 4.90 -16.33 5.20
C ARG A 98 4.29 -16.52 6.58
N LEU A 99 3.35 -15.67 6.97
CA LEU A 99 2.69 -15.76 8.26
C LEU A 99 1.71 -16.95 8.30
N GLU A 100 0.98 -17.18 7.20
CA GLU A 100 0.12 -18.35 7.00
C GLU A 100 0.92 -19.65 7.04
N GLU A 101 2.11 -19.68 6.43
CA GLU A 101 3.02 -20.83 6.46
C GLU A 101 3.55 -21.15 7.86
N ARG A 102 3.94 -20.13 8.63
CA ARG A 102 4.43 -20.32 10.00
C ARG A 102 3.35 -20.81 10.96
N MET A 103 2.10 -20.45 10.71
CA MET A 103 0.96 -20.91 11.50
C MET A 103 0.40 -22.25 11.04
N ASP A 104 0.90 -22.80 9.93
CA ASP A 104 0.31 -23.95 9.22
C ASP A 104 -1.18 -23.77 8.92
N VAL A 105 -1.56 -22.54 8.51
CA VAL A 105 -2.94 -22.19 8.16
C VAL A 105 -3.06 -21.96 6.66
N TYR A 106 -4.12 -22.49 6.08
CA TYR A 106 -4.49 -22.21 4.69
C TYR A 106 -5.42 -20.99 4.61
N GLY A 107 -4.83 -19.79 4.48
CA GLY A 107 -5.57 -18.52 4.51
C GLY A 107 -5.77 -17.86 3.15
N GLN A 108 -6.16 -16.58 3.17
CA GLN A 108 -6.52 -15.80 1.98
C GLN A 108 -5.30 -15.45 1.11
N PHE A 109 -4.10 -15.36 1.69
CA PHE A 109 -2.90 -14.98 0.95
C PHE A 109 -2.37 -16.16 0.12
N ARG A 110 -2.54 -17.41 0.58
CA ARG A 110 -2.24 -18.64 -0.19
C ARG A 110 -3.31 -19.02 -1.21
N ARG A 111 -4.59 -18.67 -0.98
CA ARG A 111 -5.73 -19.02 -1.85
C ARG A 111 -6.12 -17.93 -2.85
N ARG A 112 -5.23 -17.01 -3.20
CA ARG A 112 -5.60 -15.92 -4.11
C ARG A 112 -5.91 -16.48 -5.50
N PRO A 113 -7.15 -16.32 -6.02
CA PRO A 113 -7.44 -16.70 -7.39
C PRO A 113 -6.56 -15.85 -8.31
N HIS A 114 -5.73 -16.51 -9.11
CA HIS A 114 -4.95 -15.85 -10.15
C HIS A 114 -5.90 -15.21 -11.17
N ASP A 115 -5.51 -14.04 -11.66
CA ASP A 115 -6.17 -13.14 -12.62
C ASP A 115 -7.50 -13.63 -13.22
N MET A 116 -8.57 -12.87 -12.95
CA MET A 116 -9.86 -13.10 -13.61
C MET A 116 -9.68 -12.96 -15.13
N ALA A 117 -9.93 -14.06 -15.85
CA ALA A 117 -9.79 -14.18 -17.30
C ALA A 117 -8.35 -14.14 -17.87
N GLY A 118 -7.30 -14.44 -17.09
CA GLY A 118 -5.93 -14.73 -17.58
C GLY A 118 -5.15 -13.58 -18.22
N PHE A 119 -5.80 -12.47 -18.57
CA PHE A 119 -5.19 -11.28 -19.17
C PHE A 119 -5.62 -9.98 -18.48
N LEU A 120 -6.77 -10.00 -17.78
CA LEU A 120 -7.31 -8.85 -17.07
C LEU A 120 -6.75 -8.82 -15.65
N SER A 121 -5.45 -8.52 -15.56
CA SER A 121 -4.85 -8.21 -14.28
C SER A 121 -5.28 -6.81 -13.85
N GLU A 122 -5.51 -6.61 -12.55
CA GLU A 122 -5.82 -5.31 -11.96
C GLU A 122 -4.82 -4.20 -12.38
N PRO A 123 -3.49 -4.46 -12.49
CA PRO A 123 -2.53 -3.50 -13.02
C PRO A 123 -2.76 -3.12 -14.48
N PHE A 124 -3.22 -4.05 -15.32
CA PHE A 124 -3.47 -3.79 -16.73
C PHE A 124 -4.61 -2.79 -16.91
N ALA A 125 -5.70 -2.93 -16.15
CA ALA A 125 -6.81 -1.97 -16.20
C ALA A 125 -6.32 -0.54 -15.88
N ALA A 126 -5.50 -0.38 -14.84
CA ALA A 126 -4.88 0.90 -14.51
C ALA A 126 -3.98 1.41 -15.64
N ALA A 127 -3.17 0.54 -16.25
CA ALA A 127 -2.28 0.89 -17.37
C ALA A 127 -3.01 1.43 -18.61
N VAL A 128 -4.32 1.18 -18.74
CA VAL A 128 -5.14 1.69 -19.85
C VAL A 128 -5.90 2.95 -19.43
N ILE A 129 -6.58 2.90 -18.27
CA ILE A 129 -7.48 3.96 -17.82
C ILE A 129 -6.72 5.27 -17.55
N TYR A 130 -5.57 5.20 -16.88
CA TYR A 130 -4.81 6.40 -16.52
C TYR A 130 -4.23 7.13 -17.75
N PRO A 131 -3.53 6.45 -18.69
CA PRO A 131 -3.11 7.08 -19.94
C PRO A 131 -4.27 7.64 -20.78
N ALA A 132 -5.41 6.95 -20.84
CA ALA A 132 -6.58 7.44 -21.57
C ALA A 132 -7.12 8.74 -20.96
N SER A 133 -7.26 8.79 -19.63
CA SER A 133 -7.67 9.99 -18.91
C SER A 133 -6.68 11.15 -19.11
N MET A 134 -5.38 10.88 -19.00
CA MET A 134 -4.32 11.87 -19.26
C MET A 134 -4.38 12.42 -20.69
N ALA A 135 -4.56 11.58 -21.69
CA ALA A 135 -4.70 12.00 -23.08
C ALA A 135 -5.95 12.87 -23.31
N GLY A 136 -7.05 12.56 -22.63
CA GLY A 136 -8.27 13.36 -22.63
C GLY A 136 -8.05 14.76 -22.03
N TRP A 137 -7.38 14.84 -20.87
CA TRP A 137 -7.03 16.13 -20.26
C TRP A 137 -6.07 16.95 -21.11
N LEU A 138 -5.08 16.30 -21.73
CA LEU A 138 -4.18 16.95 -22.69
C LEU A 138 -4.96 17.50 -23.90
N HIS A 139 -5.97 16.77 -24.38
CA HIS A 139 -6.78 17.22 -25.50
C HIS A 139 -7.52 18.52 -25.15
N ILE A 140 -8.10 18.57 -23.95
CA ILE A 140 -8.76 19.78 -23.43
C ILE A 140 -7.74 20.92 -23.29
N ALA A 141 -6.55 20.63 -22.74
CA ALA A 141 -5.49 21.60 -22.55
C ALA A 141 -5.02 22.23 -23.89
N LEU A 142 -5.01 21.44 -24.97
CA LEU A 142 -4.51 21.83 -26.29
C LEU A 142 -5.61 22.19 -27.30
N ARG A 143 -6.87 22.32 -26.88
CA ARG A 143 -8.05 22.43 -27.78
C ARG A 143 -7.95 23.52 -28.87
N GLY A 144 -7.10 24.54 -28.68
CA GLY A 144 -6.83 25.59 -29.68
C GLY A 144 -5.91 25.18 -30.85
N SER A 145 -5.35 23.98 -30.84
CA SER A 145 -4.44 23.48 -31.87
C SER A 145 -5.09 22.39 -32.73
N ALA A 146 -4.96 22.50 -34.06
CA ALA A 146 -5.38 21.46 -35.00
C ALA A 146 -4.64 20.13 -34.78
N ALA A 147 -3.46 20.18 -34.14
CA ALA A 147 -2.65 18.99 -33.83
C ALA A 147 -3.02 18.34 -32.49
N SER A 148 -3.93 18.91 -31.70
CA SER A 148 -4.26 18.43 -30.35
C SER A 148 -4.67 16.95 -30.30
N ALA A 149 -5.45 16.48 -31.28
CA ALA A 149 -5.84 15.08 -31.37
C ALA A 149 -4.64 14.14 -31.56
N TRP A 150 -3.68 14.52 -32.40
CA TRP A 150 -2.47 13.74 -32.65
C TRP A 150 -1.56 13.71 -31.43
N TRP A 151 -1.38 14.84 -30.74
CA TRP A 151 -0.61 14.90 -29.50
C TRP A 151 -1.23 14.04 -28.39
N SER A 152 -2.55 14.09 -28.24
CA SER A 152 -3.27 13.24 -27.28
C SER A 152 -3.15 11.76 -27.61
N ALA A 153 -3.32 11.37 -28.89
CA ALA A 153 -3.17 9.98 -29.30
C ALA A 153 -1.72 9.48 -29.12
N GLY A 154 -0.74 10.30 -29.48
CA GLY A 154 0.67 9.99 -29.26
C GLY A 154 1.03 9.84 -27.78
N LEU A 155 0.55 10.77 -26.93
CA LEU A 155 0.73 10.67 -25.49
C LEU A 155 0.07 9.42 -24.91
N PHE A 156 -1.15 9.09 -25.35
CA PHE A 156 -1.84 7.87 -24.93
C PHE A 156 -0.99 6.62 -25.20
N VAL A 157 -0.53 6.43 -26.44
CA VAL A 157 0.27 5.27 -26.83
C VAL A 157 1.58 5.24 -26.05
N LEU A 158 2.28 6.37 -25.94
CA LEU A 158 3.52 6.49 -25.18
C LEU A 158 3.34 6.10 -23.71
N LEU A 159 2.34 6.67 -23.04
CA LEU A 159 2.07 6.41 -21.63
C LEU A 159 1.56 5.00 -21.39
N MET A 160 0.79 4.42 -22.31
CA MET A 160 0.35 3.03 -22.24
C MET A 160 1.54 2.08 -22.32
N VAL A 161 2.46 2.30 -23.26
CA VAL A 161 3.70 1.50 -23.39
C VAL A 161 4.59 1.68 -22.16
N LEU A 162 4.79 2.91 -21.70
CA LEU A 162 5.57 3.18 -20.49
C LEU A 162 4.96 2.49 -19.27
N SER A 163 3.63 2.57 -19.09
CA SER A 163 2.92 1.92 -17.99
C SER A 163 3.08 0.41 -18.03
N TRP A 164 2.96 -0.19 -19.23
CA TRP A 164 3.18 -1.61 -19.43
C TRP A 164 4.61 -2.03 -19.06
N LEU A 165 5.62 -1.30 -19.52
CA LEU A 165 7.02 -1.56 -19.19
C LEU A 165 7.30 -1.44 -17.69
N LEU A 166 6.72 -0.42 -17.03
CA LEU A 166 6.84 -0.24 -15.58
C LEU A 166 6.21 -1.41 -14.83
N ILE A 167 5.02 -1.85 -15.22
CA ILE A 167 4.34 -3.00 -14.59
C ILE A 167 5.18 -4.26 -14.77
N LYS A 168 5.69 -4.53 -15.98
CA LYS A 168 6.56 -5.68 -16.22
C LYS A 168 7.86 -5.61 -15.43
N GLY A 169 8.46 -4.43 -15.30
CA GLY A 169 9.63 -4.22 -14.45
C GLY A 169 9.35 -4.47 -12.97
N MET A 170 8.17 -4.07 -12.47
CA MET A 170 7.77 -4.34 -11.09
C MET A 170 7.46 -5.82 -10.84
N GLU A 171 6.81 -6.49 -11.79
CA GLU A 171 6.58 -7.94 -11.73
C GLU A 171 7.92 -8.69 -11.68
N TRP A 172 8.89 -8.27 -12.47
CA TRP A 172 10.23 -8.84 -12.47
C TRP A 172 10.93 -8.65 -11.12
N ASP A 173 10.92 -7.43 -10.58
CA ASP A 173 11.50 -7.12 -9.26
C ASP A 173 10.83 -7.94 -8.13
N LEU A 174 9.51 -8.14 -8.20
CA LEU A 174 8.79 -8.99 -7.25
C LEU A 174 9.16 -10.47 -7.39
N ALA A 175 9.32 -10.97 -8.62
CA ALA A 175 9.74 -12.34 -8.88
C ALA A 175 11.16 -12.61 -8.35
N GLU A 176 12.10 -11.69 -8.64
CA GLU A 176 13.50 -11.80 -8.18
C GLU A 176 13.60 -11.79 -6.65
N ASN A 177 12.84 -10.93 -5.97
CA ASN A 177 12.78 -10.89 -4.51
C ASN A 177 12.09 -12.12 -3.89
N THR A 178 11.33 -12.90 -4.66
CA THR A 178 10.70 -14.14 -4.20
C THR A 178 11.66 -15.32 -4.24
N GLU A 179 12.63 -15.32 -5.16
CA GLU A 179 13.57 -16.43 -5.34
C GLU A 179 14.80 -16.37 -4.43
N GLU A 180 15.18 -15.21 -3.86
CA GLU A 180 16.21 -15.19 -2.82
C GLU A 180 15.71 -16.04 -1.62
N PRO A 181 16.34 -17.19 -1.31
CA PRO A 181 15.97 -17.97 -0.15
C PRO A 181 16.17 -17.08 1.07
N TYR A 182 15.10 -16.82 1.81
CA TYR A 182 15.05 -15.91 2.98
C TYR A 182 16.01 -16.30 4.12
N GLU A 183 16.77 -17.38 3.95
CA GLU A 183 17.80 -17.87 4.86
C GLU A 183 18.98 -16.89 5.06
N ARG A 184 19.06 -15.74 4.35
CA ARG A 184 20.27 -14.91 4.37
C ARG A 184 20.12 -13.39 4.27
N LYS A 185 19.25 -12.72 5.04
CA LYS A 185 19.47 -11.29 5.41
C LYS A 185 19.07 -11.02 6.87
N PRO A 186 20.02 -10.92 7.83
CA PRO A 186 19.77 -10.53 9.22
C PRO A 186 19.46 -9.02 9.36
N HIS A 187 18.71 -8.44 8.42
CA HIS A 187 18.46 -6.99 8.40
C HIS A 187 17.41 -6.54 9.41
N TYR A 188 16.65 -7.46 10.00
CA TYR A 188 15.70 -7.15 11.10
C TYR A 188 16.37 -7.10 12.47
N GLU A 189 17.59 -7.64 12.64
CA GLU A 189 18.33 -7.51 13.90
C GLU A 189 18.68 -6.05 14.20
N ASN A 190 18.94 -5.24 13.16
CA ASN A 190 19.23 -3.81 13.32
C ASN A 190 17.98 -2.93 13.51
N ILE A 191 16.80 -3.36 13.06
CA ILE A 191 15.54 -2.60 13.24
C ILE A 191 14.91 -2.87 14.62
N LEU A 192 15.16 -4.05 15.21
CA LEU A 192 14.75 -4.39 16.58
C LEU A 192 15.82 -4.10 17.64
N ALA A 193 17.06 -3.79 17.24
CA ALA A 193 18.15 -3.42 18.16
C ALA A 193 17.82 -2.25 19.11
N PRO A 194 17.10 -1.17 18.69
CA PRO A 194 16.75 -0.08 19.61
C PRO A 194 15.82 -0.52 20.76
N TRP A 195 14.96 -1.51 20.51
CA TRP A 195 13.99 -2.00 21.48
C TRP A 195 14.56 -3.02 22.46
N ARG A 196 15.66 -3.71 22.10
CA ARG A 196 16.37 -4.63 23.03
C ARG A 196 17.20 -3.90 24.11
N LEU A 197 17.55 -2.63 23.92
CA LEU A 197 18.36 -1.87 24.88
C LEU A 197 17.55 -1.06 25.91
N GLY A 198 16.22 -0.98 25.76
CA GLY A 198 15.33 -0.28 26.70
C GLY A 198 14.95 -1.08 27.95
N GLY A 199 15.27 -2.37 28.02
CA GLY A 199 14.92 -3.27 29.13
C GLY A 199 15.86 -3.24 30.34
N ARG A 200 16.81 -2.29 30.42
CA ARG A 200 17.62 -2.12 31.64
C ARG A 200 16.85 -1.26 32.64
N LEU A 201 15.82 -1.88 33.22
CA LEU A 201 15.06 -1.38 34.37
C LEU A 201 16.02 -0.81 35.42
N ARG A 202 16.00 0.51 35.59
CA ARG A 202 16.47 1.16 36.82
C ARG A 202 15.66 0.58 37.97
N ARG A 203 16.26 -0.31 38.77
CA ARG A 203 15.80 -0.54 40.14
C ARG A 203 15.79 0.81 40.84
N ALA A 204 14.61 1.32 41.17
CA ALA A 204 14.48 2.38 42.15
C ALA A 204 15.00 1.84 43.50
N PRO A 205 15.87 2.56 44.21
CA PRO A 205 16.23 2.17 45.58
C PRO A 205 14.98 2.33 46.46
N GLY A 206 14.51 1.20 46.99
CA GLY A 206 13.43 1.16 47.98
C GLY A 206 13.85 1.91 49.25
N GLY A 207 13.38 3.14 49.38
CA GLY A 207 13.39 3.87 50.64
C GLY A 207 12.16 3.50 51.45
N SER A 208 12.32 2.64 52.45
CA SER A 208 11.27 2.34 53.42
C SER A 208 11.01 3.58 54.30
N PRO A 209 9.76 4.06 54.44
CA PRO A 209 9.44 5.16 55.34
C PRO A 209 9.58 4.71 56.82
N ARG A 210 10.34 5.47 57.61
CA ARG A 210 10.41 5.30 59.07
C ARG A 210 9.14 5.87 59.72
N PRO A 211 8.55 5.20 60.73
CA PRO A 211 7.45 5.75 61.51
C PRO A 211 7.91 6.87 62.44
N PRO A 212 7.04 7.86 62.73
CA PRO A 212 7.35 8.97 63.63
C PRO A 212 7.44 8.51 65.08
N ALA A 213 8.46 8.99 65.78
CA ALA A 213 8.64 8.80 67.22
C ALA A 213 7.58 9.60 67.99
N GLY A 214 6.79 8.90 68.81
CA GLY A 214 5.87 9.53 69.75
C GLY A 214 6.62 10.25 70.87
N THR A 215 6.31 11.52 71.06
CA THR A 215 6.65 12.29 72.26
C THR A 215 5.61 12.00 73.34
N GLY A 216 6.05 11.34 74.41
CA GLY A 216 5.37 11.37 75.71
C GLY A 216 5.99 12.45 76.59
N GLY A 217 5.16 13.07 77.44
CA GLY A 217 5.57 14.03 78.47
C GLY A 217 4.82 15.33 78.40
#